data_AF-A0A0B1SK95-F1
#
_entry.id   AF-A0A0B1SK95-F1
#
_cell.length_a   1.000
_cell.length_b   1.000
_cell.length_c   1.000
_cell.angle_alpha   90.00
_cell.angle_beta   90.00
_cell.angle_gamma   90.00
#
_symmetry.space_group_name_H-M   'P 1'
#
loop_
_entity.id
_entity.type
_entity.pdbx_description
1 polymer ?
#
loop_
_entity_poly.entity_id
_entity_poly.type
_entity_poly.pdbx_seq_one_letter_code
_entity_poly.pdbx_strand_id
1 'polypeptide(L)'
;MLFEVQYRMHPELSSFPSNVFYEGSLQNGVTQTERQLRGVDWEWPVPGRPMIFWSCYGQEEMSASGTSFLNRTEAANVEKLASKLIRGGMRPEQIGIITPYEGQRSYIVQYMHTQGTLNSKLYENMEIANVDAFQGREKDLIIVTCVRSNDHSGIGFLNDPRRLNVALTRAKYGLIIIGNAKVLARQPLWNDLLTTFNQKNVIVEGPINNLKSVQITLPKPKPQRTNPAYPTDRYGIQRATYTLREYRGGYAREAPPMDPQSAISAHSLRHAANLPVPLHMLQMFPPPPFPQQPPQQRYSSGRRNAPAWPPTPQAMGGPSVRMGQSQNDFGG
;
A
#
# COMPACT_ATOMS: atom_id res chain seq x y z
N MET A 1 -11.17 -15.35 9.49
CA MET A 1 -9.92 -15.62 10.22
C MET A 1 -8.96 -14.48 9.94
N LEU A 2 -8.27 -13.98 10.96
CA LEU A 2 -7.17 -13.03 10.79
C LEU A 2 -5.97 -13.82 10.24
N PHE A 3 -5.25 -13.29 9.24
CA PHE A 3 -3.95 -13.86 8.85
C PHE A 3 -2.88 -13.27 9.76
N GLU A 4 -2.55 -13.97 10.84
CA GLU A 4 -1.58 -13.54 11.84
C GLU A 4 -0.11 -13.71 11.40
N VAL A 5 0.16 -14.47 10.33
CA VAL A 5 1.52 -14.78 9.87
C VAL A 5 1.83 -14.05 8.57
N GLN A 6 2.91 -13.26 8.54
CA GLN A 6 3.41 -12.55 7.36
C GLN A 6 4.57 -13.30 6.69
N TYR A 7 4.54 -13.43 5.36
CA TYR A 7 5.57 -14.11 4.57
C TYR A 7 6.32 -13.18 3.59
N ARG A 8 6.08 -11.85 3.64
CA ARG A 8 6.65 -10.87 2.70
C ARG A 8 8.02 -10.38 3.14
N MET A 9 8.09 -9.80 4.34
CA MET A 9 9.10 -8.84 4.73
C MET A 9 10.18 -9.48 5.61
N HIS A 10 11.40 -8.96 5.56
CA HIS A 10 12.41 -9.23 6.59
C HIS A 10 11.87 -8.91 8.00
N PRO A 11 12.12 -9.72 9.05
CA PRO A 11 11.58 -9.51 10.40
C PRO A 11 11.84 -8.11 11.01
N GLU A 12 12.99 -7.51 10.73
CA GLU A 12 13.28 -6.12 11.14
C GLU A 12 12.29 -5.11 10.56
N LEU A 13 11.84 -5.30 9.30
CA LEU A 13 10.89 -4.41 8.61
C LEU A 13 9.46 -4.55 9.14
N SER A 14 9.03 -5.77 9.49
CA SER A 14 7.69 -6.04 10.02
C SER A 14 7.50 -5.58 11.46
N SER A 15 8.58 -5.46 12.23
CA SER A 15 8.56 -5.15 13.67
C SER A 15 7.80 -3.86 14.02
N PHE A 16 8.09 -2.72 13.38
CA PHE A 16 7.39 -1.46 13.69
C PHE A 16 5.92 -1.51 13.24
N PRO A 17 5.58 -1.89 11.99
CA PRO A 17 4.18 -2.03 11.59
C PRO A 17 3.37 -2.99 12.47
N SER A 18 3.94 -4.15 12.85
CA SER A 18 3.29 -5.11 13.75
C SER A 18 2.90 -4.46 15.07
N ASN A 19 3.86 -3.85 15.76
CA ASN A 19 3.63 -3.25 17.08
C ASN A 19 2.67 -2.06 17.05
N VAL A 20 2.68 -1.26 15.98
CA VAL A 20 1.94 0.02 15.91
C VAL A 20 0.55 -0.13 15.29
N PHE A 21 0.40 -0.93 14.24
CA PHE A 21 -0.87 -1.06 13.50
C PHE A 21 -1.60 -2.39 13.75
N TYR A 22 -0.92 -3.39 14.30
CA TYR A 22 -1.45 -4.74 14.54
C TYR A 22 -1.28 -5.22 15.99
N GLU A 23 -1.01 -4.30 16.92
CA GLU A 23 -0.88 -4.57 18.37
C GLU A 23 0.14 -5.70 18.72
N GLY A 24 1.14 -5.91 17.86
CA GLY A 24 2.17 -6.95 18.01
C GLY A 24 1.73 -8.35 17.55
N SER A 25 0.50 -8.52 17.05
CA SER A 25 -0.05 -9.83 16.66
C SER A 25 0.56 -10.44 15.39
N LEU A 26 1.26 -9.65 14.57
CA LEU A 26 1.81 -10.12 13.29
C LEU A 26 3.11 -10.90 13.51
N GLN A 27 3.01 -12.21 13.34
CA GLN A 27 4.10 -13.19 13.41
C GLN A 27 4.88 -13.26 12.08
N ASN A 28 6.16 -13.65 12.13
CA ASN A 28 7.01 -13.80 10.95
C ASN A 28 7.05 -15.25 10.49
N GLY A 29 6.49 -15.54 9.30
CA GLY A 29 6.59 -16.82 8.62
C GLY A 29 7.84 -16.96 7.73
N VAL A 30 8.74 -15.98 7.78
CA VAL A 30 10.02 -15.97 7.06
C VAL A 30 11.14 -15.47 7.98
N THR A 31 12.32 -16.05 7.81
CA THR A 31 13.52 -15.74 8.60
C THR A 31 14.30 -14.55 8.03
N GLN A 32 15.25 -14.04 8.83
CA GLN A 32 16.24 -13.06 8.38
C GLN A 32 17.06 -13.58 7.19
N THR A 33 17.52 -14.84 7.23
CA THR A 33 18.36 -15.45 6.18
C THR A 33 17.65 -15.58 4.83
N GLU A 34 16.34 -15.82 4.83
CA GLU A 34 15.49 -15.84 3.62
C GLU A 34 15.17 -14.45 3.08
N ARG A 35 15.53 -13.39 3.80
CA ARG A 35 15.26 -11.99 3.42
C ARG A 35 16.53 -11.13 3.38
N GLN A 36 17.67 -11.75 3.12
CA GLN A 36 18.90 -11.07 2.71
C GLN A 36 18.91 -10.78 1.21
N LEU A 37 19.35 -9.59 0.81
CA LEU A 37 19.73 -9.32 -0.59
C LEU A 37 20.97 -10.16 -0.93
N ARG A 38 20.93 -10.87 -2.06
CA ARG A 38 22.03 -11.71 -2.56
C ARG A 38 22.36 -11.30 -4.00
N GLY A 39 23.64 -11.30 -4.35
CA GLY A 39 24.10 -10.92 -5.70
C GLY A 39 23.90 -9.45 -6.04
N VAL A 40 23.78 -8.58 -5.02
CA VAL A 40 23.73 -7.12 -5.18
C VAL A 40 24.84 -6.49 -4.35
N ASP A 41 25.68 -5.67 -4.97
CA ASP A 41 26.67 -4.81 -4.32
C ASP A 41 25.96 -3.63 -3.62
N TRP A 42 25.38 -3.93 -2.45
CA TRP A 42 24.76 -2.96 -1.56
C TRP A 42 24.93 -3.39 -0.11
N GLU A 43 25.71 -2.61 0.64
CA GLU A 43 25.88 -2.79 2.08
C GLU A 43 24.95 -1.88 2.86
N TRP A 44 24.27 -2.45 3.86
CA TRP A 44 23.46 -1.68 4.80
C TRP A 44 24.37 -1.02 5.86
N PRO A 45 24.20 0.27 6.16
CA PRO A 45 25.00 0.99 7.16
C PRO A 45 25.02 0.34 8.56
N VAL A 46 24.02 -0.48 8.88
CA VAL A 46 24.04 -1.40 10.02
C VAL A 46 23.79 -2.83 9.51
N PRO A 47 24.77 -3.75 9.61
CA PRO A 47 24.60 -5.15 9.19
C PRO A 47 23.38 -5.82 9.81
N GLY A 48 22.69 -6.64 9.03
CA GLY A 48 21.47 -7.35 9.46
C GLY A 48 20.20 -6.48 9.57
N ARG A 49 20.30 -5.15 9.43
CA ARG A 49 19.15 -4.24 9.46
C ARG A 49 18.92 -3.63 8.07
N PRO A 50 18.05 -4.24 7.23
CA PRO A 50 17.86 -3.78 5.87
C PRO A 50 16.88 -2.59 5.77
N MET A 51 17.10 -1.57 6.60
CA MET A 51 16.37 -0.32 6.53
C MET A 51 17.27 0.86 6.84
N ILE A 52 17.00 2.01 6.23
CA ILE A 52 17.58 3.29 6.66
C ILE A 52 16.58 4.43 6.52
N PHE A 53 16.75 5.46 7.36
CA PHE A 53 16.17 6.78 7.15
C PHE A 53 17.30 7.73 6.77
N TRP A 54 17.36 8.13 5.50
CA TRP A 54 18.32 9.10 4.99
C TRP A 54 17.77 10.51 5.23
N SER A 55 18.33 11.19 6.24
CA SER A 55 17.91 12.53 6.61
C SER A 55 18.35 13.53 5.55
N CYS A 56 17.37 14.25 5.00
CA CYS A 56 17.54 15.20 3.91
C CYS A 56 16.88 16.53 4.29
N TYR A 57 17.64 17.62 4.23
CA TYR A 57 17.19 18.98 4.62
C TYR A 57 16.93 19.90 3.42
N GLY A 58 16.80 19.34 2.21
CA GLY A 58 16.38 20.10 1.02
C GLY A 58 15.01 20.73 1.22
N GLN A 59 14.78 21.91 0.66
CA GLN A 59 13.52 22.63 0.78
C GLN A 59 12.41 21.99 -0.07
N GLU A 60 11.17 22.11 0.39
CA GLU A 60 10.00 21.78 -0.42
C GLU A 60 9.63 22.93 -1.37
N GLU A 61 9.13 22.59 -2.55
CA GLU A 61 8.60 23.53 -3.54
C GLU A 61 7.17 23.13 -3.91
N MET A 62 6.33 24.11 -4.23
CA MET A 62 5.02 23.85 -4.82
C MET A 62 5.20 23.43 -6.28
N SER A 63 4.48 22.39 -6.72
CA SER A 63 4.53 21.94 -8.11
C SER A 63 3.92 22.97 -9.07
N ALA A 64 4.27 22.89 -10.36
CA ALA A 64 3.70 23.74 -11.41
C ALA A 64 2.15 23.70 -11.50
N SER A 65 1.51 22.65 -10.96
CA SER A 65 0.06 22.53 -10.85
C SER A 65 -0.57 23.39 -9.74
N GLY A 66 0.23 24.00 -8.84
CA GLY A 66 -0.25 24.76 -7.68
C GLY A 66 -0.89 23.92 -6.55
N THR A 67 -1.02 22.60 -6.74
CA THR A 67 -1.84 21.70 -5.90
C THR A 67 -1.06 20.55 -5.27
N SER A 68 0.24 20.43 -5.56
CA SER A 68 1.11 19.38 -5.04
C SER A 68 2.48 19.95 -4.66
N PHE A 69 3.36 19.09 -4.16
CA PHE A 69 4.69 19.47 -3.72
C PHE A 69 5.76 18.56 -4.32
N LEU A 70 6.97 19.10 -4.44
CA LEU A 70 8.17 18.38 -4.85
C LEU A 70 9.36 18.82 -3.97
N ASN A 71 10.41 18.01 -3.94
CA ASN A 71 11.66 18.32 -3.24
C ASN A 71 12.82 17.83 -4.11
N ARG A 72 13.55 18.79 -4.69
CA ARG A 72 14.59 18.50 -5.70
C ARG A 72 15.76 17.75 -5.10
N THR A 73 16.13 18.04 -3.86
CA THR A 73 17.23 17.36 -3.16
C THR A 73 16.86 15.91 -2.87
N GLU A 74 15.63 15.65 -2.41
CA GLU A 74 15.15 14.27 -2.26
C GLU A 74 15.11 13.53 -3.61
N ALA A 75 14.58 14.15 -4.68
CA ALA A 75 14.50 13.52 -6.00
C ALA A 75 15.89 13.16 -6.58
N ALA A 76 16.87 14.05 -6.44
CA ALA A 76 18.26 13.78 -6.82
C ALA A 76 18.90 12.66 -5.97
N ASN A 77 18.54 12.55 -4.69
CA ASN A 77 18.98 11.45 -3.83
C ASN A 77 18.30 10.11 -4.19
N VAL A 78 17.02 10.13 -4.59
CA VAL A 78 16.30 8.95 -5.12
C VAL A 78 16.97 8.43 -6.39
N GLU A 79 17.29 9.29 -7.36
CA GLU A 79 18.01 8.87 -8.58
C GLU A 79 19.37 8.27 -8.24
N LYS A 80 20.21 8.98 -7.48
CA LYS A 80 21.56 8.50 -7.13
C LYS A 80 21.54 7.15 -6.43
N LEU A 81 20.56 6.92 -5.55
CA LEU A 81 20.35 5.65 -4.86
C LEU A 81 19.90 4.55 -5.82
N ALA A 82 18.86 4.79 -6.62
CA ALA A 82 18.38 3.82 -7.61
C ALA A 82 19.50 3.44 -8.60
N SER A 83 20.24 4.42 -9.09
CA SER A 83 21.37 4.23 -10.00
C SER A 83 22.54 3.48 -9.37
N LYS A 84 22.76 3.63 -8.05
CA LYS A 84 23.75 2.82 -7.31
C LYS A 84 23.29 1.38 -7.16
N LEU A 85 22.03 1.15 -6.78
CA LEU A 85 21.46 -0.20 -6.64
C LEU A 85 21.47 -0.96 -7.97
N ILE A 86 21.13 -0.29 -9.09
CA ILE A 86 21.15 -0.89 -10.43
C ILE A 86 22.58 -1.22 -10.86
N ARG A 87 23.55 -0.32 -10.65
CA ARG A 87 24.98 -0.61 -10.90
C ARG A 87 25.51 -1.76 -10.04
N GLY A 88 24.99 -1.90 -8.82
CA GLY A 88 25.29 -3.02 -7.93
C GLY A 88 24.63 -4.35 -8.33
N GLY A 89 23.85 -4.41 -9.42
CA GLY A 89 23.25 -5.65 -9.93
C GLY A 89 21.77 -5.87 -9.59
N MET A 90 21.10 -4.90 -8.93
CA MET A 90 19.65 -4.96 -8.74
C MET A 90 18.93 -4.67 -10.06
N ARG A 91 17.96 -5.51 -10.45
CA ARG A 91 17.17 -5.26 -11.66
C ARG A 91 16.15 -4.13 -11.39
N PRO A 92 15.89 -3.22 -12.34
CA PRO A 92 15.00 -2.08 -12.09
C PRO A 92 13.60 -2.47 -11.61
N GLU A 93 13.05 -3.58 -12.10
CA GLU A 93 11.70 -4.05 -11.76
C GLU A 93 11.58 -4.50 -10.30
N GLN A 94 12.71 -4.76 -9.63
CA GLN A 94 12.82 -5.08 -8.20
C GLN A 94 12.73 -3.84 -7.29
N ILE A 95 12.84 -2.64 -7.86
CA ILE A 95 12.80 -1.36 -7.15
C ILE A 95 11.40 -0.73 -7.28
N GLY A 96 10.86 -0.26 -6.16
CA GLY A 96 9.69 0.62 -6.13
C GLY A 96 10.01 1.95 -5.46
N ILE A 97 9.52 3.04 -6.02
CA ILE A 97 9.62 4.38 -5.46
C ILE A 97 8.22 4.86 -5.11
N ILE A 98 8.00 5.13 -3.83
CA ILE A 98 6.73 5.60 -3.27
C ILE A 98 6.87 7.07 -2.87
N THR A 99 5.89 7.87 -3.28
CA THR A 99 5.77 9.26 -2.84
C THR A 99 4.34 9.62 -2.43
N PRO A 100 4.13 10.49 -1.45
CA PRO A 100 2.82 11.03 -1.11
C PRO A 100 2.31 12.10 -2.10
N TYR A 101 3.18 12.69 -2.94
CA TYR A 101 2.81 13.83 -3.81
C TYR A 101 3.00 13.52 -5.29
N GLU A 102 1.95 13.76 -6.07
CA GLU A 102 1.98 13.65 -7.53
C GLU A 102 3.01 14.59 -8.18
N GLY A 103 3.21 15.79 -7.60
CA GLY A 103 4.26 16.71 -8.04
C GLY A 103 5.66 16.08 -7.98
N GLN A 104 5.98 15.42 -6.87
CA GLN A 104 7.24 14.67 -6.71
C GLN A 104 7.30 13.46 -7.62
N ARG A 105 6.20 12.70 -7.79
CA ARG A 105 6.17 11.52 -8.68
C ARG A 105 6.54 11.90 -10.11
N SER A 106 5.85 12.89 -10.65
CA SER A 106 6.10 13.43 -11.99
C SER A 106 7.50 14.06 -12.10
N TYR A 107 7.98 14.75 -11.06
CA TYR A 107 9.33 15.32 -11.05
C TYR A 107 10.44 14.26 -11.06
N ILE A 108 10.31 13.16 -10.31
CA ILE A 108 11.31 12.08 -10.29
C ILE A 108 11.40 11.39 -11.66
N VAL A 109 10.26 11.09 -12.31
CA VAL A 109 10.25 10.52 -13.67
C VAL A 109 10.97 11.43 -14.65
N GLN A 110 10.64 12.73 -14.66
CA GLN A 110 11.29 13.71 -15.53
C GLN A 110 12.79 13.87 -15.22
N TYR A 111 13.16 13.88 -13.93
CA TYR A 111 14.55 14.00 -13.47
C TYR A 111 15.38 12.79 -13.93
N MET A 112 14.88 11.57 -13.74
CA MET A 112 15.54 10.34 -14.19
C MET A 112 15.72 10.30 -15.71
N HIS A 113 14.73 10.73 -16.48
CA HIS A 113 14.83 10.78 -17.95
C HIS A 113 15.82 11.86 -18.45
N THR A 114 15.96 13.00 -17.77
CA THR A 114 16.73 14.15 -18.28
C THR A 114 18.09 14.38 -17.61
N GLN A 115 18.27 13.91 -16.37
CA GLN A 115 19.46 14.13 -15.54
C GLN A 115 19.98 12.82 -14.90
N GLY A 116 19.29 11.70 -15.12
CA GLY A 116 19.70 10.41 -14.58
C GLY A 116 21.01 9.92 -15.18
N THR A 117 21.79 9.21 -14.37
CA THR A 117 23.15 8.76 -14.72
C THR A 117 23.22 7.40 -15.44
N LEU A 118 22.07 6.87 -15.88
CA LEU A 118 21.88 5.58 -16.56
C LEU A 118 20.98 5.80 -17.79
N ASN A 119 20.88 4.78 -18.65
CA ASN A 119 19.95 4.78 -19.77
C ASN A 119 18.49 4.94 -19.28
N SER A 120 17.71 5.85 -19.89
CA SER A 120 16.33 6.18 -19.46
C SER A 120 15.43 4.94 -19.36
N LYS A 121 15.61 3.97 -20.27
CA LYS A 121 14.85 2.71 -20.31
C LYS A 121 15.01 1.87 -19.05
N LEU A 122 16.14 1.98 -18.34
CA LEU A 122 16.32 1.30 -17.06
C LEU A 122 15.45 1.94 -15.98
N TYR A 123 15.24 3.26 -16.00
CA TYR A 123 14.34 3.92 -15.05
C TYR A 123 12.87 3.70 -15.39
N GLU A 124 12.52 3.60 -16.68
CA GLU A 124 11.16 3.28 -17.16
C GLU A 124 10.65 1.92 -16.63
N ASN A 125 11.55 0.97 -16.39
CA ASN A 125 11.23 -0.33 -15.79
C ASN A 125 11.05 -0.29 -14.25
N MET A 126 11.40 0.81 -13.58
CA MET A 126 11.14 1.00 -12.15
C MET A 126 9.72 1.50 -11.89
N GLU A 127 9.14 1.09 -10.77
CA GLU A 127 7.77 1.46 -10.44
C GLU A 127 7.73 2.72 -9.56
N ILE A 128 7.37 3.87 -10.15
CA ILE A 128 7.33 5.18 -9.47
C ILE A 128 5.87 5.63 -9.33
N ALA A 129 5.30 5.50 -8.13
CA ALA A 129 3.87 5.70 -7.92
C ALA A 129 3.52 6.25 -6.52
N ASN A 130 2.29 6.74 -6.38
CA ASN A 130 1.79 7.21 -5.10
C ASN A 130 1.36 6.02 -4.23
N VAL A 131 1.38 6.19 -2.89
CA VAL A 131 1.13 5.06 -1.96
C VAL A 131 -0.20 4.35 -2.17
N ASP A 132 -1.27 5.09 -2.51
CA ASP A 132 -2.59 4.52 -2.76
C ASP A 132 -2.59 3.58 -3.98
N ALA A 133 -1.82 3.94 -5.02
CA ALA A 133 -1.62 3.09 -6.18
C ALA A 133 -0.76 1.86 -5.85
N PHE A 134 0.16 1.95 -4.89
CA PHE A 134 1.02 0.84 -4.46
C PHE A 134 0.30 -0.22 -3.58
N GLN A 135 -0.99 -0.02 -3.25
CA GLN A 135 -1.76 -0.98 -2.48
C GLN A 135 -1.85 -2.34 -3.20
N GLY A 136 -1.71 -3.44 -2.45
CA GLY A 136 -1.69 -4.81 -2.98
C GLY A 136 -0.37 -5.22 -3.67
N ARG A 137 0.42 -4.26 -4.16
CA ARG A 137 1.72 -4.49 -4.80
C ARG A 137 2.85 -4.68 -3.77
N GLU A 138 3.97 -5.24 -4.21
CA GLU A 138 5.19 -5.43 -3.42
C GLU A 138 6.44 -5.37 -4.32
N LYS A 139 7.59 -5.01 -3.73
CA LYS A 139 8.89 -4.98 -4.39
C LYS A 139 9.98 -5.55 -3.49
N ASP A 140 11.11 -5.90 -4.09
CA ASP A 140 12.24 -6.41 -3.32
C ASP A 140 12.88 -5.29 -2.48
N LEU A 141 13.05 -4.09 -3.07
CA LEU A 141 13.44 -2.88 -2.35
C LEU A 141 12.44 -1.75 -2.61
N ILE A 142 12.10 -1.00 -1.54
CA ILE A 142 11.26 0.20 -1.61
C ILE A 142 12.05 1.43 -1.17
N ILE A 143 11.94 2.50 -1.95
CA ILE A 143 12.40 3.84 -1.61
C ILE A 143 11.17 4.70 -1.36
N VAL A 144 11.08 5.37 -0.20
CA VAL A 144 10.00 6.32 0.13
C VAL A 144 10.60 7.72 0.18
N THR A 145 10.09 8.67 -0.60
CA THR A 145 10.44 10.11 -0.50
C THR A 145 9.32 10.83 0.22
N CYS A 146 9.64 11.56 1.29
CA CYS A 146 8.65 12.24 2.14
C CYS A 146 8.30 13.65 1.63
N VAL A 147 9.20 14.32 0.93
CA VAL A 147 9.07 15.67 0.33
C VAL A 147 8.98 16.82 1.34
N ARG A 148 8.16 16.68 2.39
CA ARG A 148 7.81 17.76 3.32
C ARG A 148 9.01 18.19 4.17
N SER A 149 9.37 19.46 4.04
CA SER A 149 10.58 20.04 4.61
C SER A 149 10.36 21.53 4.89
N ASN A 150 9.36 21.83 5.71
CA ASN A 150 8.94 23.18 6.09
C ASN A 150 8.74 23.28 7.62
N ASP A 151 8.85 24.51 8.15
CA ASP A 151 8.77 24.74 9.59
C ASP A 151 7.37 25.09 10.13
N HIS A 152 6.42 25.48 9.27
CA HIS A 152 5.17 26.13 9.70
C HIS A 152 3.88 25.40 9.29
N SER A 153 3.93 24.55 8.28
CA SER A 153 2.77 23.84 7.72
C SER A 153 2.70 22.39 8.22
N GLY A 154 1.52 21.78 8.08
CA GLY A 154 1.37 20.35 8.31
C GLY A 154 2.17 19.50 7.29
N ILE A 155 2.41 18.24 7.64
CA ILE A 155 2.93 17.24 6.69
C ILE A 155 1.83 16.67 5.77
N GLY A 156 0.59 17.17 5.91
CA GLY A 156 -0.55 16.86 5.05
C GLY A 156 -0.80 15.35 4.91
N PHE A 157 -0.73 14.87 3.67
CA PHE A 157 -0.94 13.48 3.27
C PHE A 157 -0.14 12.45 4.09
N LEU A 158 1.07 12.79 4.54
CA LEU A 158 1.91 11.93 5.38
C LEU A 158 1.34 11.65 6.78
N ASN A 159 0.28 12.33 7.19
CA ASN A 159 -0.34 12.18 8.51
C ASN A 159 -1.41 11.07 8.57
N ASP A 160 -1.73 10.38 7.47
CA ASP A 160 -2.65 9.22 7.50
C ASP A 160 -1.89 7.95 7.94
N PRO A 161 -2.22 7.36 9.11
CA PRO A 161 -1.52 6.18 9.62
C PRO A 161 -1.61 4.96 8.69
N ARG A 162 -2.72 4.81 7.97
CA ARG A 162 -2.97 3.68 7.07
C ARG A 162 -2.05 3.75 5.85
N ARG A 163 -1.84 4.96 5.32
CA ARG A 163 -0.92 5.21 4.20
C ARG A 163 0.53 4.96 4.61
N LEU A 164 0.93 5.39 5.82
CA LEU A 164 2.26 5.03 6.32
C LEU A 164 2.41 3.51 6.47
N ASN A 165 1.43 2.82 7.05
CA ASN A 165 1.44 1.34 7.13
C ASN A 165 1.57 0.69 5.74
N VAL A 166 0.82 1.14 4.73
CA VAL A 166 0.96 0.63 3.36
C VAL A 166 2.40 0.84 2.86
N ALA A 167 2.94 2.05 2.94
CA ALA A 167 4.30 2.37 2.46
C ALA A 167 5.39 1.53 3.13
N LEU A 168 5.34 1.38 4.46
CA LEU A 168 6.31 0.57 5.23
C LEU A 168 6.22 -0.93 4.88
N THR A 169 5.05 -1.42 4.46
CA THR A 169 4.79 -2.85 4.24
C THR A 169 4.87 -3.33 2.78
N ARG A 170 5.42 -2.50 1.88
CA ARG A 170 5.62 -2.86 0.44
C ARG A 170 6.92 -3.62 0.17
N ALA A 171 7.92 -3.51 1.05
CA ALA A 171 9.27 -4.04 0.84
C ALA A 171 9.42 -5.50 1.31
N LYS A 172 10.06 -6.36 0.51
CA LYS A 172 10.43 -7.72 0.94
C LYS A 172 11.79 -7.75 1.62
N TYR A 173 12.82 -7.21 0.96
CA TYR A 173 14.22 -7.31 1.38
C TYR A 173 14.81 -6.03 1.92
N GLY A 174 14.32 -4.83 1.54
CA GLY A 174 14.88 -3.58 2.05
C GLY A 174 14.00 -2.33 1.90
N LEU A 175 14.11 -1.41 2.86
CA LEU A 175 13.33 -0.16 2.91
C LEU A 175 14.22 1.06 3.14
N ILE A 176 14.17 2.03 2.24
CA ILE A 176 14.93 3.29 2.35
C ILE A 176 13.95 4.44 2.39
N ILE A 177 13.90 5.19 3.48
CA ILE A 177 13.07 6.39 3.61
C ILE A 177 13.99 7.60 3.48
N ILE A 178 13.62 8.58 2.65
CA ILE A 178 14.35 9.83 2.44
C ILE A 178 13.42 10.98 2.84
N GLY A 179 13.88 11.86 3.74
CA GLY A 179 13.05 12.99 4.18
C GLY A 179 13.68 13.82 5.30
N ASN A 180 13.02 14.92 5.67
CA ASN A 180 13.46 15.79 6.75
C ASN A 180 13.01 15.25 8.12
N ALA A 181 13.92 14.58 8.84
CA ALA A 181 13.64 13.99 10.16
C ALA A 181 13.04 14.99 11.16
N LYS A 182 13.54 16.25 11.18
CA LYS A 182 13.11 17.28 12.14
C LYS A 182 11.70 17.81 11.88
N VAL A 183 11.24 17.76 10.63
CA VAL A 183 9.88 18.17 10.24
C VAL A 183 8.90 17.03 10.50
N LEU A 184 9.25 15.81 10.09
CA LEU A 184 8.41 14.62 10.25
C LEU A 184 8.18 14.27 11.74
N ALA A 185 9.23 14.31 12.57
CA ALA A 185 9.17 14.00 14.00
C ALA A 185 8.23 14.90 14.82
N ARG A 186 7.62 15.93 14.23
CA ARG A 186 6.60 16.78 14.89
C ARG A 186 5.23 16.10 14.98
N GLN A 187 4.97 15.10 14.14
CA GLN A 187 3.78 14.25 14.25
C GLN A 187 4.10 13.02 15.12
N PRO A 188 3.19 12.59 16.03
CA PRO A 188 3.44 11.48 16.95
C PRO A 188 3.93 10.21 16.24
N LEU A 189 3.20 9.72 15.24
CA LEU A 189 3.50 8.47 14.55
C LEU A 189 4.89 8.46 13.85
N TRP A 190 5.27 9.59 13.24
CA TRP A 190 6.59 9.76 12.65
C TRP A 190 7.69 9.93 13.70
N ASN A 191 7.37 10.50 14.86
CA ASN A 191 8.29 10.59 15.99
C ASN A 191 8.66 9.20 16.53
N ASP A 192 7.68 8.29 16.71
CA ASP A 192 7.95 6.94 17.19
C ASP A 192 8.70 6.09 16.13
N LEU A 193 8.37 6.26 14.85
CA LEU A 193 9.11 5.64 13.74
C LEU A 193 10.58 6.10 13.74
N LEU A 194 10.82 7.41 13.76
CA LEU A 194 12.17 7.96 13.78
C LEU A 194 12.92 7.59 15.08
N THR A 195 12.24 7.53 16.23
CA THR A 195 12.83 7.05 17.49
C THR A 195 13.29 5.60 17.36
N THR A 196 12.48 4.74 16.73
CA THR A 196 12.85 3.34 16.45
C THR A 196 14.07 3.24 15.54
N PHE A 197 14.14 4.08 14.49
CA PHE A 197 15.29 4.12 13.58
C PHE A 197 16.55 4.66 14.27
N ASN A 198 16.40 5.65 15.16
CA ASN A 198 17.49 6.23 15.95
C ASN A 198 18.06 5.20 16.94
N GLN A 199 17.20 4.47 17.68
CA GLN A 199 17.59 3.35 18.54
C GLN A 199 18.31 2.22 17.77
N LYS A 200 17.92 2.00 16.50
CA LYS A 200 18.54 1.01 15.62
C LYS A 200 19.83 1.50 14.93
N ASN A 201 20.28 2.73 15.15
CA ASN A 201 21.43 3.38 14.46
C ASN A 201 21.30 3.45 12.92
N VAL A 202 20.07 3.41 12.39
CA VAL A 202 19.78 3.39 10.95
C VAL A 202 19.29 4.73 10.39
N ILE A 203 19.38 5.81 11.16
CA ILE A 203 19.29 7.16 10.61
C ILE A 203 20.67 7.52 10.03
N VAL A 204 20.71 7.97 8.78
CA VAL A 204 21.96 8.29 8.07
C VAL A 204 21.93 9.67 7.42
N GLU A 205 23.09 10.28 7.31
CA GLU A 205 23.33 11.56 6.61
C GLU A 205 24.55 11.47 5.69
N GLY A 206 24.74 12.48 4.85
CA GLY A 206 25.84 12.57 3.88
C GLY A 206 25.47 12.11 2.47
N PRO A 207 26.46 12.04 1.56
CA PRO A 207 26.26 11.60 0.18
C PRO A 207 26.15 10.07 0.08
N ILE A 208 25.47 9.57 -0.97
CA ILE A 208 25.22 8.13 -1.21
C ILE A 208 26.46 7.21 -1.23
N ASN A 209 27.66 7.78 -1.45
CA ASN A 209 28.93 7.05 -1.46
C ASN A 209 29.65 7.04 -0.11
N ASN A 210 29.16 7.79 0.87
CA ASN A 210 29.71 7.89 2.22
C ASN A 210 28.58 8.24 3.21
N LEU A 211 27.53 7.41 3.23
CA LEU A 211 26.43 7.53 4.19
C LEU A 211 26.97 7.18 5.58
N LYS A 212 26.74 8.06 6.55
CA LYS A 212 27.16 7.86 7.93
C LYS A 212 25.95 7.79 8.85
N SER A 213 25.91 6.77 9.71
CA SER A 213 24.92 6.73 10.78
C SER A 213 25.08 7.92 11.72
N VAL A 214 23.96 8.56 12.05
CA VAL A 214 23.89 9.72 12.94
C VAL A 214 22.83 9.50 14.01
N GLN A 215 23.04 10.11 15.17
CA GLN A 215 22.04 10.21 16.23
C GLN A 215 21.40 11.59 16.16
N ILE A 216 20.10 11.67 15.92
CA ILE A 216 19.38 12.94 15.78
C ILE A 216 18.53 13.21 17.02
N THR A 217 18.72 14.37 17.66
CA THR A 217 17.81 14.89 18.68
C THR A 217 16.47 15.25 18.04
N LEU A 218 15.48 14.37 18.19
CA LEU A 218 14.14 14.57 17.65
C LEU A 218 13.35 15.61 18.49
N PRO A 219 12.63 16.57 17.87
CA PRO A 219 11.73 17.46 18.59
C PRO A 219 10.59 16.66 19.23
N LYS A 220 10.07 17.14 20.37
CA LYS A 220 8.84 16.55 20.95
C LYS A 220 7.66 16.78 20.00
N PRO A 221 6.82 15.76 19.73
CA PRO A 221 5.67 15.91 18.84
C PRO A 221 4.62 16.85 19.48
N LYS A 222 3.87 17.58 18.66
CA LYS A 222 2.78 18.42 19.16
C LYS A 222 1.61 17.51 19.60
N PRO A 223 0.96 17.76 20.74
CA PRO A 223 -0.20 16.96 21.17
C PRO A 223 -1.34 17.11 20.16
N GLN A 224 -1.80 15.99 19.62
CA GLN A 224 -2.89 15.94 18.66
C GLN A 224 -4.23 16.09 19.40
N ARG A 225 -5.09 17.01 18.95
CA ARG A 225 -6.43 17.19 19.56
C ARG A 225 -7.32 16.00 19.19
N THR A 226 -7.56 15.11 20.15
CA THR A 226 -8.56 14.04 20.03
C THR A 226 -9.97 14.62 20.16
N ASN A 227 -10.90 14.15 19.33
CA ASN A 227 -12.32 14.49 19.50
C ASN A 227 -12.94 13.47 20.49
N PRO A 228 -13.44 13.88 21.66
CA PRO A 228 -14.02 12.94 22.62
C PRO A 228 -15.26 12.19 22.10
N ALA A 229 -15.93 12.70 21.06
CA ALA A 229 -17.04 12.01 20.40
C ALA A 229 -16.61 10.81 19.53
N TYR A 230 -15.33 10.74 19.15
CA TYR A 230 -14.77 9.63 18.35
C TYR A 230 -13.42 9.20 18.93
N PRO A 231 -13.41 8.28 19.92
CA PRO A 231 -12.20 7.75 20.51
C PRO A 231 -11.27 7.17 19.45
N THR A 232 -10.11 7.77 19.34
CA THR A 232 -9.01 7.35 18.48
C THR A 232 -7.78 7.17 19.36
N ASP A 233 -6.86 6.30 18.96
CA ASP A 233 -5.58 6.21 19.65
C ASP A 233 -4.70 7.45 19.41
N ARG A 234 -3.49 7.45 19.99
CA ARG A 234 -2.51 8.55 19.88
C ARG A 234 -2.06 8.89 18.44
N TYR A 235 -2.50 8.15 17.43
CA TYR A 235 -2.21 8.37 16.02
C TYR A 235 -3.45 8.76 15.20
N GLY A 236 -4.62 8.85 15.81
CA GLY A 236 -5.89 9.07 15.11
C GLY A 236 -6.50 7.79 14.53
N ILE A 237 -6.03 6.59 14.92
CA ILE A 237 -6.60 5.32 14.44
C ILE A 237 -7.86 5.02 15.26
N GLN A 238 -8.99 4.84 14.58
CA GLN A 238 -10.24 4.40 15.23
C GLN A 238 -10.15 2.92 15.59
N ARG A 239 -9.97 2.63 16.88
CA ARG A 239 -10.01 1.26 17.43
C ARG A 239 -11.46 0.91 17.76
N ALA A 240 -12.20 0.45 16.76
CA ALA A 240 -13.56 -0.03 16.95
C ALA A 240 -13.57 -1.40 17.66
N THR A 241 -13.69 -1.39 18.99
CA THR A 241 -14.01 -2.57 19.80
C THR A 241 -15.39 -2.39 20.41
N TYR A 242 -16.44 -2.93 19.77
CA TYR A 242 -17.74 -3.07 20.41
C TYR A 242 -17.74 -4.26 21.36
N THR A 243 -18.24 -4.09 22.57
CA THR A 243 -18.54 -5.22 23.46
C THR A 243 -19.91 -5.81 23.13
N LEU A 244 -20.07 -7.12 23.34
CA LEU A 244 -21.37 -7.81 23.23
C LEU A 244 -22.44 -7.24 24.19
N ARG A 245 -22.01 -6.51 25.23
CA ARG A 245 -22.87 -5.82 26.20
C ARG A 245 -23.48 -4.54 25.62
N GLU A 246 -22.69 -3.77 24.86
CA GLU A 246 -23.18 -2.59 24.13
C GLU A 246 -24.12 -3.00 22.99
N TYR A 247 -23.81 -4.08 22.27
CA TYR A 247 -24.68 -4.63 21.22
C TYR A 247 -26.06 -5.09 21.74
N ARG A 248 -26.16 -5.50 23.01
CA ARG A 248 -27.43 -5.87 23.67
C ARG A 248 -28.12 -4.71 24.41
N GLY A 249 -27.47 -3.56 24.56
CA GLY A 249 -27.87 -2.53 25.54
C GLY A 249 -28.50 -1.26 24.97
N GLY A 250 -28.57 -1.09 23.64
CA GLY A 250 -28.95 0.17 23.00
C GLY A 250 -30.34 0.17 22.37
N TYR A 251 -31.35 0.68 23.09
CA TYR A 251 -32.57 1.17 22.43
C TYR A 251 -32.27 2.47 21.67
N ALA A 252 -32.66 2.50 20.39
CA ALA A 252 -32.96 3.68 19.57
C ALA A 252 -31.96 4.87 19.59
N ARG A 253 -31.09 4.90 18.57
CA ARG A 253 -31.00 6.06 17.65
C ARG A 253 -30.56 5.58 16.26
N GLU A 254 -31.19 6.14 15.25
CA GLU A 254 -31.29 5.61 13.88
C GLU A 254 -29.94 5.29 13.21
N ALA A 255 -29.78 4.04 12.79
CA ALA A 255 -28.89 3.67 11.71
C ALA A 255 -29.77 3.32 10.48
N PRO A 256 -29.43 3.79 9.27
CA PRO A 256 -30.18 3.42 8.07
C PRO A 256 -30.02 1.92 7.75
N PRO A 257 -31.04 1.27 7.17
CA PRO A 257 -31.10 -0.19 7.09
C PRO A 257 -30.13 -0.76 6.04
N MET A 258 -29.49 -1.87 6.39
CA MET A 258 -28.85 -2.78 5.44
C MET A 258 -29.50 -4.17 5.54
N ASP A 259 -29.73 -4.79 4.39
CA ASP A 259 -30.63 -5.93 4.14
C ASP A 259 -30.25 -7.21 4.92
N PRO A 260 -31.17 -7.94 5.61
CA PRO A 260 -30.80 -8.89 6.67
C PRO A 260 -30.69 -10.36 6.21
N GLN A 261 -30.06 -10.66 5.07
CA GLN A 261 -30.06 -12.02 4.48
C GLN A 261 -28.70 -12.68 4.20
N SER A 262 -27.63 -12.27 4.89
CA SER A 262 -26.38 -13.05 4.99
C SER A 262 -25.89 -13.25 6.43
N ALA A 263 -26.82 -13.35 7.39
CA ALA A 263 -26.51 -13.82 8.74
C ALA A 263 -26.15 -15.31 8.72
N ILE A 264 -24.87 -15.63 8.96
CA ILE A 264 -24.39 -16.99 9.22
C ILE A 264 -25.19 -17.57 10.40
N SER A 265 -25.70 -18.79 10.24
CA SER A 265 -26.66 -19.36 11.20
C SER A 265 -26.08 -19.47 12.61
N ALA A 266 -26.90 -19.11 13.61
CA ALA A 266 -26.51 -19.01 15.02
C ALA A 266 -26.07 -20.34 15.68
N HIS A 267 -26.07 -21.45 14.93
CA HIS A 267 -25.63 -22.76 15.41
C HIS A 267 -24.10 -22.92 15.43
N SER A 268 -23.36 -22.12 14.65
CA SER A 268 -21.90 -22.28 14.46
C SER A 268 -21.02 -21.58 15.51
N LEU A 269 -21.59 -20.87 16.49
CA LEU A 269 -20.85 -20.02 17.45
C LEU A 269 -21.03 -20.44 18.92
N ARG A 270 -21.20 -21.73 19.21
CA ARG A 270 -21.24 -22.22 20.60
C ARG A 270 -19.87 -22.25 21.30
N HIS A 271 -18.77 -22.02 20.58
CA HIS A 271 -17.39 -22.06 21.11
C HIS A 271 -16.52 -20.87 20.67
N ALA A 272 -16.98 -19.63 20.88
CA ALA A 272 -16.15 -18.43 20.71
C ALA A 272 -16.68 -17.22 21.51
N ALA A 273 -16.71 -17.33 22.84
CA ALA A 273 -16.96 -16.16 23.69
C ALA A 273 -15.67 -15.30 23.78
N ASN A 274 -15.78 -14.02 23.41
CA ASN A 274 -14.76 -12.96 23.56
C ASN A 274 -13.60 -12.90 22.54
N LEU A 275 -13.87 -12.94 21.23
CA LEU A 275 -12.92 -12.46 20.21
C LEU A 275 -13.41 -11.15 19.54
N PRO A 276 -12.70 -10.01 19.69
CA PRO A 276 -13.02 -8.78 18.98
C PRO A 276 -12.56 -8.86 17.51
N VAL A 277 -13.35 -8.28 16.59
CA VAL A 277 -13.00 -8.18 15.15
C VAL A 277 -12.99 -6.71 14.74
N PRO A 278 -11.87 -6.14 14.26
CA PRO A 278 -11.78 -4.73 13.88
C PRO A 278 -12.63 -4.36 12.65
N LEU A 279 -13.44 -3.30 12.76
CA LEU A 279 -14.35 -2.86 11.69
C LEU A 279 -13.64 -2.46 10.38
N HIS A 280 -12.36 -2.08 10.43
CA HIS A 280 -11.60 -1.72 9.23
C HIS A 280 -11.35 -2.91 8.28
N MET A 281 -11.59 -4.16 8.72
CA MET A 281 -11.56 -5.35 7.87
C MET A 281 -12.90 -5.64 7.16
N LEU A 282 -13.95 -4.84 7.39
CA LEU A 282 -15.25 -4.97 6.73
C LEU A 282 -15.43 -4.06 5.51
N GLN A 283 -14.36 -3.42 5.02
CA GLN A 283 -14.39 -2.76 3.71
C GLN A 283 -14.44 -3.81 2.60
N MET A 284 -15.67 -4.22 2.25
CA MET A 284 -15.91 -5.03 1.07
C MET A 284 -15.41 -4.31 -0.18
N PHE A 285 -14.86 -5.09 -1.12
CA PHE A 285 -14.65 -4.62 -2.48
C PHE A 285 -15.97 -4.10 -3.07
N PRO A 286 -15.97 -2.99 -3.84
CA PRO A 286 -17.07 -2.77 -4.77
C PRO A 286 -17.11 -3.99 -5.72
N PRO A 287 -18.28 -4.60 -5.98
CA PRO A 287 -18.35 -5.73 -6.90
C PRO A 287 -17.91 -5.28 -8.31
N PRO A 288 -17.32 -6.19 -9.12
CA PRO A 288 -17.06 -5.89 -10.52
C PRO A 288 -18.37 -5.53 -11.23
N PRO A 289 -18.35 -4.64 -12.23
CA PRO A 289 -19.57 -4.31 -12.97
C PRO A 289 -20.13 -5.56 -13.65
N PHE A 290 -21.36 -5.93 -13.29
CA PHE A 290 -22.06 -7.04 -13.93
C PHE A 290 -22.27 -6.74 -15.43
N PRO A 291 -22.12 -7.74 -16.32
CA PRO A 291 -22.43 -7.56 -17.73
C PRO A 291 -23.91 -7.21 -17.91
N GLN A 292 -24.18 -6.17 -18.71
CA GLN A 292 -25.55 -5.72 -18.96
C GLN A 292 -26.35 -6.82 -19.66
N GLN A 293 -27.36 -7.37 -18.99
CA GLN A 293 -28.40 -8.17 -19.65
C GLN A 293 -29.40 -7.23 -20.35
N PRO A 294 -29.91 -7.59 -21.54
CA PRO A 294 -30.81 -6.74 -22.30
C PRO A 294 -32.18 -6.56 -21.61
N PRO A 295 -32.94 -5.48 -21.91
CA PRO A 295 -34.10 -5.10 -21.12
C PRO A 295 -35.25 -6.09 -21.26
N GLN A 296 -35.71 -6.67 -20.15
CA GLN A 296 -36.95 -7.43 -20.11
C GLN A 296 -38.16 -6.48 -20.05
N GLN A 297 -39.09 -6.66 -21.00
CA GLN A 297 -40.29 -5.82 -21.12
C GLN A 297 -41.30 -6.10 -20.01
N ARG A 298 -41.84 -5.05 -19.39
CA ARG A 298 -43.00 -5.18 -18.49
C ARG A 298 -44.27 -5.48 -19.30
N TYR A 299 -44.87 -6.64 -19.06
CA TYR A 299 -46.26 -6.88 -19.45
C TYR A 299 -47.21 -6.10 -18.53
N SER A 300 -48.02 -5.23 -19.11
CA SER A 300 -49.23 -4.69 -18.49
C SER A 300 -50.42 -4.87 -19.43
N SER A 301 -51.60 -5.09 -18.84
CA SER A 301 -52.77 -5.62 -19.52
C SER A 301 -53.48 -4.63 -20.45
N GLY A 302 -53.41 -4.90 -21.76
CA GLY A 302 -54.55 -4.93 -22.68
C GLY A 302 -55.33 -3.65 -23.01
N ARG A 303 -55.18 -3.19 -24.27
CA ARG A 303 -56.30 -2.94 -25.21
C ARG A 303 -55.81 -3.06 -26.66
N ARG A 304 -56.74 -3.30 -27.59
CA ARG A 304 -56.48 -3.88 -28.93
C ARG A 304 -56.13 -2.84 -30.01
N ASN A 305 -55.25 -3.20 -30.95
CA ASN A 305 -55.60 -3.43 -32.37
C ASN A 305 -54.39 -3.99 -33.17
N ALA A 306 -54.68 -4.85 -34.16
CA ALA A 306 -53.72 -5.55 -35.06
C ALA A 306 -53.65 -4.83 -36.44
N PRO A 307 -52.96 -5.31 -37.52
CA PRO A 307 -52.12 -6.53 -37.72
C PRO A 307 -50.69 -6.17 -38.25
N ALA A 308 -49.84 -7.00 -38.88
CA ALA A 308 -49.85 -8.41 -39.35
C ALA A 308 -48.41 -9.02 -39.35
N TRP A 309 -48.23 -10.20 -39.98
CA TRP A 309 -46.93 -10.79 -40.38
C TRP A 309 -47.00 -11.36 -41.82
N PRO A 310 -45.85 -11.61 -42.47
CA PRO A 310 -45.58 -12.90 -43.13
C PRO A 310 -44.22 -13.53 -42.73
N PRO A 311 -43.95 -14.82 -43.05
CA PRO A 311 -43.18 -15.70 -42.16
C PRO A 311 -41.81 -16.22 -42.66
N THR A 312 -41.17 -16.99 -41.78
CA THR A 312 -39.93 -17.79 -41.94
C THR A 312 -40.14 -19.13 -42.67
N PRO A 313 -39.03 -19.77 -43.08
CA PRO A 313 -38.77 -21.22 -42.89
C PRO A 313 -37.58 -21.40 -41.91
N GLN A 314 -37.57 -22.30 -40.91
CA GLN A 314 -37.63 -23.78 -40.93
C GLN A 314 -36.49 -24.45 -41.72
N ALA A 315 -35.86 -25.57 -41.30
CA ALA A 315 -35.74 -26.27 -40.01
C ALA A 315 -34.73 -27.45 -40.17
N MET A 316 -34.52 -28.25 -39.10
CA MET A 316 -34.01 -29.65 -39.09
C MET A 316 -32.50 -29.90 -39.21
N GLY A 317 -32.00 -30.88 -38.43
CA GLY A 317 -30.73 -31.57 -38.71
C GLY A 317 -29.82 -31.91 -37.51
N GLY A 318 -30.28 -32.76 -36.57
CA GLY A 318 -29.39 -33.43 -35.61
C GLY A 318 -28.84 -34.77 -36.17
N PRO A 319 -28.35 -35.68 -35.31
CA PRO A 319 -26.97 -35.67 -34.84
C PRO A 319 -26.25 -37.02 -35.11
N SER A 320 -24.92 -37.10 -34.93
CA SER A 320 -24.25 -38.29 -34.35
C SER A 320 -22.73 -38.13 -34.20
N VAL A 321 -22.17 -38.93 -33.28
CA VAL A 321 -20.74 -39.02 -32.93
C VAL A 321 -20.23 -40.39 -33.32
N ARG A 322 -19.02 -40.51 -33.90
CA ARG A 322 -18.14 -41.66 -33.62
C ARG A 322 -16.66 -41.41 -33.90
N MET A 323 -15.82 -42.06 -33.10
CA MET A 323 -14.35 -42.08 -33.20
C MET A 323 -13.88 -42.90 -34.42
N GLY A 324 -12.68 -42.59 -34.90
CA GLY A 324 -11.87 -43.47 -35.76
C GLY A 324 -10.41 -43.02 -35.72
N GLN A 325 -9.49 -43.91 -35.35
CA GLN A 325 -8.05 -43.67 -35.39
C GLN A 325 -7.50 -43.91 -36.81
N SER A 326 -6.41 -43.24 -37.19
CA SER A 326 -5.11 -43.86 -37.51
C SER A 326 -4.31 -43.16 -38.63
N GLN A 327 -2.98 -43.14 -38.42
CA GLN A 327 -1.87 -43.14 -39.37
C GLN A 327 -1.64 -41.99 -40.38
N ASN A 328 -0.38 -41.52 -40.35
CA ASN A 328 0.54 -41.18 -41.45
C ASN A 328 0.06 -40.15 -42.51
N ASP A 329 0.86 -39.15 -42.89
CA ASP A 329 2.12 -39.37 -43.59
C ASP A 329 3.14 -38.20 -43.54
N PHE A 330 4.34 -38.49 -44.04
CA PHE A 330 5.47 -37.57 -44.25
C PHE A 330 5.25 -36.58 -45.43
N GLY A 331 5.97 -35.46 -45.40
CA GLY A 331 6.46 -34.79 -46.63
C GLY A 331 6.43 -33.26 -46.62
N GLY A 332 7.59 -32.62 -46.78
CA GLY A 332 7.73 -31.17 -46.97
C GLY A 332 8.93 -30.58 -46.24
#